data_AF-A0A967I843-F1
#
_entry.id   AF-A0A967I843-F1
#
_cell.length_a   1.000
_cell.length_b   1.000
_cell.length_c   1.000
_cell.angle_alpha   90.00
_cell.angle_beta   90.00
_cell.angle_gamma   90.00
#
_symmetry.space_group_name_H-M   'P 1'
#
loop_
_entity.id
_entity.type
_entity.pdbx_description
1 polymer ?
#
loop_
_entity_poly.entity_id
_entity_poly.type
_entity_poly.pdbx_seq_one_letter_code
_entity_poly.pdbx_strand_id
1 'polypeptide(L)'
;YFGYARQDRKDEGRVPITAKLVANLITTAGADRVLAIDLHAHQLQGFFDIPVDHLTGELVLSRYFRDKKIERLTVVSPDVGNIKTAARYASHLGGDLAIIHKRRVSGSQVQADELIGRVEGRN
;
A
#
# COMPACT_ATOMS: atom_id res chain seq x y z
N TYR A 1 2.56 5.02 11.20
CA TYR A 1 1.36 4.24 10.84
C TYR A 1 0.12 5.08 11.16
N PHE A 2 -0.71 5.39 10.16
CA PHE A 2 -1.95 6.16 10.34
C PHE A 2 -3.14 5.21 10.42
N GLY A 3 -3.64 4.94 11.63
CA GLY A 3 -4.54 3.80 11.89
C GLY A 3 -5.84 3.78 11.09
N TYR A 4 -6.47 4.95 10.89
CA TYR A 4 -7.75 5.05 10.18
C TYR A 4 -7.61 5.24 8.67
N ALA A 5 -6.40 5.12 8.11
CA ALA A 5 -6.11 5.39 6.70
C ALA A 5 -6.95 4.60 5.69
N ARG A 6 -7.54 3.46 6.07
CA ARG A 6 -8.39 2.65 5.17
C ARG A 6 -9.85 3.10 5.13
N GLN A 7 -10.27 4.00 6.02
CA GLN A 7 -11.60 4.62 6.04
C GLN A 7 -11.51 6.02 5.42
N ASP A 8 -11.03 6.07 4.18
CA ASP A 8 -10.68 7.28 3.41
C ASP A 8 -11.77 7.71 2.41
N ARG A 9 -12.83 6.93 2.28
CA ARG A 9 -13.96 7.22 1.39
C ARG A 9 -15.26 6.70 1.97
N LYS A 10 -16.36 7.17 1.40
CA LYS A 10 -17.69 6.64 1.64
C LYS A 10 -17.99 5.60 0.56
N ASP A 11 -17.64 4.34 0.84
CA ASP A 11 -17.88 3.21 -0.06
C ASP A 11 -19.33 2.71 0.00
N GLU A 12 -20.02 2.89 1.14
CA GLU A 12 -21.43 2.56 1.32
C GLU A 12 -22.27 3.74 1.86
N GLY A 13 -23.60 3.56 1.86
CA GLY A 13 -24.50 4.53 2.48
C GLY A 13 -24.24 4.67 3.99
N ARG A 14 -24.14 5.92 4.47
CA ARG A 14 -24.06 6.28 5.91
C ARG A 14 -22.82 5.78 6.67
N VAL A 15 -21.72 5.45 5.97
CA VAL A 15 -20.43 5.21 6.62
C VAL A 15 -19.61 6.50 6.79
N PRO A 16 -18.78 6.62 7.84
CA PRO A 16 -17.93 7.79 8.05
C PRO A 16 -16.67 7.75 7.17
N ILE A 17 -16.11 8.93 6.88
CA ILE A 17 -14.73 9.08 6.39
C ILE A 17 -13.84 9.34 7.60
N THR A 18 -13.59 8.31 8.41
CA THR A 18 -12.92 8.43 9.71
C THR A 18 -11.49 8.96 9.58
N ALA A 19 -10.81 8.68 8.46
CA ALA A 19 -9.49 9.25 8.20
C ALA A 19 -9.51 10.80 8.20
N LYS A 20 -10.55 11.43 7.61
CA LYS A 20 -10.70 12.90 7.62
C LYS A 20 -11.09 13.41 9.01
N LEU A 21 -11.96 12.70 9.74
CA LEU A 21 -12.28 13.05 11.12
C LEU A 21 -11.02 13.08 11.99
N VAL A 22 -10.18 12.04 11.93
CA VAL A 22 -8.94 11.96 12.71
C VAL A 22 -7.95 13.04 12.27
N ALA A 23 -7.82 13.32 10.97
CA ALA A 23 -7.01 14.43 10.49
C ALA A 23 -7.46 15.77 11.09
N ASN A 24 -8.76 16.05 11.11
CA ASN A 24 -9.32 17.25 11.73
C ASN A 24 -9.06 17.32 13.23
N LEU A 25 -9.16 16.19 13.95
CA LEU A 25 -8.89 16.15 15.39
C LEU A 25 -7.42 16.44 15.68
N ILE A 26 -6.49 15.87 14.90
CA ILE A 26 -5.05 16.13 15.02
C ILE A 26 -4.74 17.61 14.77
N THR A 27 -5.28 18.19 13.69
CA THR A 27 -5.11 19.61 13.38
C THR A 27 -5.73 20.50 14.47
N THR A 28 -6.97 20.21 14.89
CA THR A 28 -7.67 20.98 15.93
C THR A 28 -6.97 20.92 17.29
N ALA A 29 -6.33 19.79 17.61
CA ALA A 29 -5.53 19.64 18.82
C ALA A 29 -4.26 20.51 18.82
N GLY A 30 -3.92 21.15 17.70
CA GLY A 30 -2.80 22.09 17.59
C GLY A 30 -1.55 21.51 16.92
N ALA A 31 -1.67 20.42 16.15
CA ALA A 31 -0.54 19.95 15.35
C ALA A 31 -0.27 20.91 14.18
N ASP A 32 0.99 21.31 13.99
CA ASP A 32 1.41 22.20 12.89
C ASP A 32 1.89 21.45 11.62
N ARG A 33 2.21 20.17 11.76
CA ARG A 33 2.73 19.32 10.67
C ARG A 33 2.49 17.84 10.98
N VAL A 34 2.36 17.04 9.94
CA VAL A 34 2.29 15.57 10.04
C VAL A 34 3.47 14.94 9.31
N LEU A 35 4.12 13.96 9.95
CA LEU A 35 5.07 13.06 9.31
C LEU A 35 4.46 11.66 9.27
N ALA A 36 4.32 11.08 8.07
CA ALA A 36 3.75 9.76 7.87
C ALA A 36 4.62 8.91 6.95
N ILE A 37 4.54 7.59 7.10
CA ILE A 37 5.21 6.61 6.23
C ILE A 37 4.13 5.72 5.60
N ASP A 38 4.16 5.61 4.28
CA ASP A 38 3.31 4.74 3.46
C ASP A 38 1.82 4.78 3.86
N LEU A 39 1.20 5.95 3.70
CA LEU A 39 -0.25 6.13 3.84
C LEU A 39 -1.00 5.20 2.90
N HIS A 40 -2.14 4.67 3.35
CA HIS A 40 -2.93 3.71 2.58
C HIS A 40 -3.32 4.23 1.19
N ALA A 41 -3.65 5.52 1.11
CA ALA A 41 -3.95 6.24 -0.10
C ALA A 41 -3.20 7.57 -0.10
N HIS A 42 -2.61 7.96 -1.23
CA HIS A 42 -1.84 9.20 -1.35
C HIS A 42 -2.71 10.46 -1.12
N GLN A 43 -4.00 10.36 -1.41
CA GLN A 43 -4.99 11.44 -1.25
C GLN A 43 -5.19 11.86 0.20
N LEU A 44 -4.83 11.00 1.18
CA LEU A 44 -4.93 11.31 2.60
C LEU A 44 -4.09 12.51 3.02
N GLN A 45 -3.07 12.88 2.25
CA GLN A 45 -2.33 14.12 2.47
C GLN A 45 -3.26 15.34 2.38
N GLY A 46 -4.22 15.33 1.46
CA GLY A 46 -5.23 16.40 1.31
C GLY A 46 -6.32 16.38 2.38
N PHE A 47 -6.31 15.44 3.33
CA PHE A 47 -7.22 15.49 4.48
C PHE A 47 -6.69 16.40 5.59
N PHE A 48 -5.41 16.73 5.57
CA PHE A 48 -4.81 17.65 6.53
C PHE A 48 -4.74 19.04 5.93
N ASP A 49 -5.22 20.03 6.68
CA ASP A 49 -5.10 21.45 6.33
C ASP A 49 -3.73 22.05 6.76
N ILE A 50 -2.80 21.17 7.14
CA ILE A 50 -1.42 21.44 7.57
C ILE A 50 -0.43 20.63 6.73
N PRO A 51 0.85 21.04 6.62
CA PRO A 51 1.84 20.30 5.86
C PRO A 51 1.95 18.83 6.27
N VAL A 52 1.99 17.94 5.27
CA VAL A 52 2.18 16.50 5.46
C VAL A 52 3.43 16.06 4.72
N ASP A 53 4.41 15.58 5.46
CA ASP A 53 5.58 14.88 4.92
C ASP A 53 5.23 13.40 4.82
N HIS A 54 4.93 12.94 3.61
CA HIS A 54 4.61 11.54 3.32
C HIS A 54 5.86 10.82 2.79
N LEU A 55 6.56 10.16 3.71
CA LEU A 55 7.73 9.33 3.43
C LEU A 55 7.32 7.94 2.91
N THR A 56 8.25 7.26 2.26
CA THR A 56 8.09 5.87 1.83
C THR A 56 9.17 4.96 2.41
N GLY A 57 8.77 3.77 2.87
CA GLY A 57 9.68 2.72 3.32
C GLY A 57 10.33 1.93 2.17
N GLU A 58 9.95 2.21 0.91
CA GLU A 58 10.40 1.43 -0.25
C GLU A 58 11.93 1.35 -0.35
N LEU A 59 12.65 2.45 -0.12
CA LEU A 59 14.11 2.49 -0.27
C LEU A 59 14.80 1.56 0.75
N VAL A 60 14.32 1.54 1.99
CA VAL A 60 14.85 0.69 3.05
C VAL A 60 14.60 -0.79 2.73
N LEU A 61 13.38 -1.11 2.31
CA LEU A 61 12.99 -2.48 1.95
C LEU A 61 13.73 -2.96 0.68
N SER A 62 13.84 -2.10 -0.33
CA SER A 62 14.56 -2.41 -1.57
C SER A 62 16.05 -2.66 -1.29
N ARG A 63 16.68 -1.88 -0.41
CA ARG A 63 18.05 -2.13 0.01
C ARG A 63 18.18 -3.49 0.71
N TYR A 64 17.30 -3.77 1.67
CA TYR A 64 17.29 -5.04 2.38
C TYR A 64 17.19 -6.26 1.45
N PHE A 65 16.28 -6.23 0.46
CA PHE A 65 16.13 -7.34 -0.49
C PHE A 65 17.27 -7.41 -1.52
N ARG A 66 17.83 -6.27 -1.93
CA ARG A 66 19.02 -6.23 -2.79
C ARG A 66 20.22 -6.89 -2.11
N ASP A 67 20.45 -6.59 -0.83
CA ASP A 67 21.59 -7.12 -0.06
C ASP A 67 21.51 -8.64 0.12
N LYS A 68 20.31 -9.23 0.01
CA LYS A 68 20.11 -10.69 0.04
C LYS A 68 20.55 -11.42 -1.22
N LYS A 69 20.78 -10.73 -2.34
CA LYS A 69 21.19 -11.32 -3.63
C LYS A 69 20.31 -12.52 -4.03
N ILE A 70 18.99 -12.34 -3.96
CA ILE A 70 18.02 -13.42 -4.21
C ILE A 70 18.10 -13.83 -5.69
N GLU A 71 18.48 -15.08 -5.94
CA GLU A 71 18.49 -15.64 -7.30
C GLU A 71 17.07 -15.94 -7.80
N ARG A 72 16.84 -15.70 -9.09
CA ARG A 72 15.53 -15.92 -9.75
C ARG A 72 14.38 -15.20 -9.03
N LEU A 73 14.61 -13.96 -8.59
CA LEU A 73 13.63 -13.16 -7.88
C LEU A 73 12.36 -12.92 -8.72
N THR A 74 11.19 -13.13 -8.12
CA THR A 74 9.90 -12.64 -8.59
C THR A 74 9.21 -11.86 -7.48
N VAL A 75 8.89 -10.60 -7.73
CA VAL A 75 8.05 -9.80 -6.83
C VAL A 75 6.58 -10.08 -7.14
N VAL A 76 5.80 -10.44 -6.13
CA VAL A 76 4.39 -10.80 -6.30
C VAL A 76 3.48 -9.71 -5.73
N SER A 77 2.57 -9.17 -6.56
CA SER A 77 1.45 -8.36 -6.09
C SER A 77 0.29 -9.27 -5.68
N PRO A 78 -0.18 -9.23 -4.43
CA PRO A 78 -1.25 -10.12 -3.95
C PRO A 78 -2.65 -9.71 -4.42
N ASP A 79 -2.76 -8.56 -5.08
CA ASP A 79 -3.99 -8.03 -5.68
C ASP A 79 -3.65 -6.99 -6.74
N VAL A 80 -4.67 -6.53 -7.46
CA VAL A 80 -4.55 -5.56 -8.55
C VAL A 80 -4.19 -4.16 -8.04
N GLY A 81 -4.61 -3.81 -6.81
CA GLY A 81 -4.39 -2.47 -6.24
C GLY A 81 -2.92 -2.15 -6.00
N ASN A 82 -2.11 -3.17 -5.69
CA ASN A 82 -0.69 -3.01 -5.37
C ASN A 82 0.27 -3.22 -6.56
N ILE A 83 -0.24 -3.43 -7.78
CA ILE A 83 0.59 -3.74 -8.96
C ILE A 83 1.67 -2.68 -9.18
N LYS A 84 1.33 -1.40 -9.06
CA LYS A 84 2.30 -0.30 -9.27
C LYS A 84 3.46 -0.35 -8.28
N THR A 85 3.17 -0.69 -7.03
CA THR A 85 4.18 -0.85 -5.97
C THR A 85 5.05 -2.08 -6.24
N ALA A 86 4.44 -3.22 -6.56
CA ALA A 86 5.17 -4.45 -6.88
C ALA A 86 6.07 -4.28 -8.13
N ALA A 87 5.58 -3.58 -9.16
CA ALA A 87 6.34 -3.27 -10.36
C ALA A 87 7.57 -2.40 -10.09
N ARG A 88 7.45 -1.39 -9.21
CA ARG A 88 8.59 -0.60 -8.76
C ARG A 88 9.63 -1.45 -8.04
N TYR A 89 9.22 -2.30 -7.10
CA TYR A 89 10.13 -3.24 -6.43
C TYR A 89 10.82 -4.18 -7.41
N ALA A 90 10.09 -4.78 -8.36
CA ALA A 90 10.66 -5.65 -9.38
C ALA A 90 11.73 -4.92 -10.21
N SER A 91 11.43 -3.69 -10.64
CA SER A 91 12.38 -2.85 -11.39
C SER A 91 13.61 -2.48 -10.55
N HIS A 92 13.43 -2.05 -9.29
CA HIS A 92 14.54 -1.69 -8.42
C HIS A 92 15.42 -2.88 -8.04
N LEU A 93 14.86 -4.08 -7.93
CA LEU A 93 15.57 -5.30 -7.53
C LEU A 93 16.09 -6.11 -8.72
N GLY A 94 15.71 -5.78 -9.96
CA GLY A 94 16.07 -6.55 -11.16
C GLY A 94 15.38 -7.91 -11.24
N GLY A 95 14.17 -8.04 -10.67
CA GLY A 95 13.37 -9.27 -10.68
C GLY A 95 12.19 -9.21 -11.64
N ASP A 96 11.50 -10.33 -11.79
CA ASP A 96 10.25 -10.40 -12.55
C ASP A 96 9.05 -9.96 -11.68
N LEU A 97 7.94 -9.61 -12.32
CA LEU A 97 6.68 -9.29 -11.67
C LEU A 97 5.69 -10.44 -11.85
N ALA A 98 5.01 -10.83 -10.78
CA ALA A 98 3.81 -11.65 -10.83
C ALA A 98 2.65 -10.99 -10.08
N ILE A 99 1.43 -11.29 -10.48
CA ILE A 99 0.20 -10.66 -9.96
C ILE A 99 -0.82 -11.75 -9.71
N ILE A 100 -1.39 -11.74 -8.51
CA ILE A 100 -2.53 -12.58 -8.18
C ILE A 100 -3.80 -11.78 -8.46
N HIS A 101 -4.58 -12.23 -9.46
CA HIS A 101 -5.94 -11.79 -9.63
C HIS A 101 -6.83 -12.64 -8.71
N LYS A 102 -7.24 -12.05 -7.59
CA LYS A 102 -8.20 -12.66 -6.67
C LYS A 102 -9.52 -11.92 -6.71
N ARG A 103 -10.62 -12.66 -6.71
CA ARG A 103 -11.96 -12.12 -6.50
C ARG A 103 -12.38 -12.49 -5.08
N ARG A 104 -12.77 -11.49 -4.29
CA ARG A 104 -13.35 -11.74 -2.97
C ARG A 104 -14.79 -12.14 -3.17
N VAL A 105 -15.09 -13.42 -2.91
CA VAL A 105 -16.45 -13.96 -2.99
C VAL A 105 -17.22 -13.63 -1.71
N SER A 106 -16.53 -13.51 -0.57
CA SER A 106 -17.10 -13.03 0.70
C SER A 106 -16.02 -12.44 1.63
N GLY A 107 -16.42 -11.97 2.82
CA GLY A 107 -15.50 -11.42 3.84
C GLY A 107 -14.47 -12.41 4.38
N SER A 108 -14.68 -13.72 4.20
CA SER A 108 -13.80 -14.79 4.68
C SER A 108 -13.28 -15.73 3.57
N GLN A 109 -13.92 -15.77 2.39
CA GLN A 109 -13.46 -16.57 1.26
C GLN A 109 -12.80 -15.73 0.17
N VAL A 110 -11.52 -16.03 -0.06
CA VAL A 110 -10.71 -15.49 -1.14
C VAL A 110 -10.49 -16.61 -2.15
N GLN A 111 -10.99 -16.44 -3.37
CA GLN A 111 -10.65 -17.32 -4.48
C GLN A 111 -9.57 -16.62 -5.30
N ALA A 112 -8.39 -17.23 -5.36
CA ALA A 112 -7.34 -16.82 -6.27
C ALA A 112 -7.72 -17.35 -7.65
N ASP A 113 -8.31 -16.49 -8.47
CA ASP A 113 -8.89 -16.89 -9.75
C ASP A 113 -7.80 -17.09 -10.80
N GLU A 114 -6.73 -16.28 -10.77
CA GLU A 114 -5.69 -16.33 -11.79
C GLU A 114 -4.34 -15.79 -11.27
N LEU A 115 -3.25 -16.42 -11.69
CA LEU A 115 -1.89 -15.93 -11.47
C LEU A 115 -1.31 -15.49 -12.81
N ILE A 116 -0.92 -14.22 -12.90
CA ILE A 116 -0.26 -13.64 -14.08
C ILE A 116 1.22 -13.50 -13.75
N GLY A 117 2.11 -14.06 -14.60
CA GLY A 117 3.56 -14.05 -14.40
C GLY A 117 4.11 -15.39 -13.91
N ARG A 118 5.44 -15.50 -13.81
CA ARG A 118 6.13 -16.76 -13.47
C ARG A 118 6.53 -16.77 -12.00
N VAL A 119 6.05 -17.77 -11.25
CA VAL A 119 6.44 -18.00 -9.83
C VAL A 119 7.06 -19.38 -9.61
N GLU A 120 6.79 -20.35 -10.50
CA GLU A 120 7.30 -21.71 -10.35
C GLU A 120 8.83 -21.75 -10.50
N GLY A 121 9.50 -22.32 -9.50
CA GLY A 121 10.96 -22.42 -9.44
C GLY A 121 11.67 -21.08 -9.19
N ARG A 122 10.95 -20.08 -8.67
CA ARG A 122 11.45 -18.72 -8.40
C ARG A 122 11.36 -18.39 -6.91
N ASN A 123 12.17 -17.43 -6.47
CA ASN A 123 12.22 -16.94 -5.08
C ASN A 123 11.54 -15.57 -4.94
#